data_AF-A0A0D2I8C6-F1
#
_entry.id   AF-A0A0D2I8C6-F1
#
_cell.length_a   1.000
_cell.length_b   1.000
_cell.length_c   1.000
_cell.angle_alpha   90.00
_cell.angle_beta   90.00
_cell.angle_gamma   90.00
#
_symmetry.space_group_name_H-M   'P 1'
#
loop_
_entity.id
_entity.type
_entity.pdbx_description
1 polymer ?
#
loop_
_entity_poly.entity_id
_entity_poly.type
_entity_poly.pdbx_seq_one_letter_code
_entity_poly.pdbx_strand_id
1 'polypeptide(L)'
;MLRRQARERRDYLYRRAIQLRDASIAEKRALLKKSLATGKPLDPSIANDNSLRKDFKYDESLDAESAAAQESMDDEYSMLSGISDPRPLVTTSRSPSTRLSTFSKEIRLLLPTSIRLNRGNLILPNLLVSAKAAALTDIILLHEHRGTPTAMTISHLPHGPTASFSLHNVVLRADIPDASRGTVSESYPHLIFEGFTTRLGKRVIQILKHIFPPRDGPHKVGNRVVTFKNVEDSIEVRHHIFVQTGYRDVELAEVGPRMSMRCFEIRGGTLEKDSGGEVEWALTQYTRTSRKKDYL
;
A
#
# COMPACT_ATOMS: atom_id res chain seq x y z
N MET A 1 -18.98 -14.50 -11.54
CA MET A 1 -17.81 -13.76 -11.01
C MET A 1 -18.17 -12.39 -10.44
N LEU A 2 -18.76 -11.47 -11.23
CA LEU A 2 -19.07 -10.10 -10.80
C LEU A 2 -19.99 -10.02 -9.56
N ARG A 3 -21.06 -10.82 -9.48
CA ARG A 3 -21.96 -10.88 -8.31
C ARG A 3 -21.25 -11.33 -7.03
N ARG A 4 -20.26 -12.23 -7.14
CA ARG A 4 -19.48 -12.73 -6.01
C ARG A 4 -18.61 -11.61 -5.43
N GLN A 5 -17.89 -10.88 -6.28
CA GLN A 5 -17.05 -9.75 -5.87
C GLN A 5 -17.87 -8.62 -5.22
N ALA A 6 -19.05 -8.31 -5.77
CA ALA A 6 -19.95 -7.33 -5.17
C ALA A 6 -20.51 -7.78 -3.81
N ARG A 7 -20.71 -9.08 -3.59
CA ARG A 7 -21.10 -9.64 -2.29
C ARG A 7 -19.93 -9.57 -1.30
N GLU A 8 -18.76 -10.09 -1.67
CA GLU A 8 -17.55 -10.08 -0.84
C GLU A 8 -17.19 -8.66 -0.38
N ARG A 9 -17.33 -7.66 -1.26
CA ARG A 9 -17.15 -6.25 -0.89
C ARG A 9 -18.15 -5.78 0.17
N ARG A 10 -19.44 -6.11 0.02
CA ARG A 10 -20.46 -5.73 1.01
C ARG A 10 -20.21 -6.41 2.35
N ASP A 11 -19.83 -7.68 2.32
CA ASP A 11 -19.50 -8.44 3.52
C ASP A 11 -18.26 -7.85 4.22
N TYR A 12 -17.24 -7.42 3.46
CA TYR A 12 -16.07 -6.72 3.99
C TYR A 12 -16.44 -5.39 4.67
N LEU A 13 -17.21 -4.54 3.98
CA LEU A 13 -17.66 -3.26 4.54
C LEU A 13 -18.51 -3.44 5.80
N TYR A 14 -19.37 -4.45 5.82
CA TYR A 14 -20.18 -4.80 6.99
C TYR A 14 -19.32 -5.28 8.16
N ARG A 15 -18.34 -6.15 7.92
CA ARG A 15 -17.38 -6.60 8.95
C ARG A 15 -16.56 -5.44 9.50
N ARG A 16 -16.09 -4.55 8.64
CA ARG A 16 -15.37 -3.33 9.05
C ARG A 16 -16.23 -2.41 9.92
N ALA A 17 -17.52 -2.25 9.59
CA ALA A 17 -18.44 -1.45 10.41
C ALA A 17 -18.69 -2.09 11.80
N ILE A 18 -18.81 -3.42 11.86
CA ILE A 18 -18.90 -4.15 13.13
C ILE A 18 -17.62 -3.97 13.94
N GLN A 19 -16.45 -4.12 13.33
CA GLN A 19 -15.16 -3.93 13.99
C GLN A 19 -15.00 -2.53 14.59
N LEU A 20 -15.42 -1.47 13.89
CA LEU A 20 -15.36 -0.10 14.44
C LEU A 20 -16.24 0.05 15.69
N ARG A 21 -17.43 -0.57 15.69
CA ARG A 21 -18.31 -0.58 16.86
C ARG A 21 -17.66 -1.39 17.99
N ASP A 22 -17.15 -2.56 17.67
CA ASP A 22 -16.58 -3.50 18.64
C ASP A 22 -15.25 -2.99 19.20
N ALA A 23 -14.47 -2.20 18.46
CA ALA A 23 -13.25 -1.53 18.93
C ALA A 23 -13.56 -0.57 20.10
N SER A 24 -14.64 0.22 19.99
CA SER A 24 -15.07 1.11 21.09
C SER A 24 -15.47 0.34 22.35
N ILE A 25 -16.01 -0.87 22.19
CA ILE A 25 -16.36 -1.78 23.28
C ILE A 25 -15.09 -2.42 23.84
N ALA A 26 -14.16 -2.83 22.97
CA ALA A 26 -12.89 -3.45 23.32
C ALA A 26 -12.00 -2.50 24.14
N GLU A 27 -11.99 -1.19 23.84
CA GLU A 27 -11.31 -0.19 24.66
C GLU A 27 -11.83 -0.17 26.11
N LYS A 28 -13.16 -0.20 26.29
CA LYS A 28 -13.80 -0.29 27.61
C LYS A 28 -13.45 -1.60 28.32
N ARG A 29 -13.46 -2.71 27.59
CA ARG A 29 -13.07 -4.04 28.11
C ARG A 29 -11.60 -4.09 28.52
N ALA A 30 -10.70 -3.46 27.77
CA ALA A 30 -9.28 -3.39 28.08
C ALA A 30 -9.05 -2.60 29.39
N LEU A 31 -9.77 -1.49 29.58
CA LEU A 31 -9.76 -0.73 30.83
C LEU A 31 -10.26 -1.57 32.02
N LEU A 32 -11.35 -2.32 31.83
CA LEU A 32 -11.88 -3.23 32.84
C LEU A 32 -10.86 -4.32 33.21
N LYS A 33 -10.25 -4.98 32.21
CA LYS A 33 -9.19 -6.00 32.41
C LYS A 33 -8.00 -5.43 33.19
N LYS A 34 -7.55 -4.22 32.83
CA LYS A 34 -6.45 -3.52 33.52
C LYS A 34 -6.80 -3.14 34.97
N SER A 35 -8.03 -2.69 35.21
CA SER A 35 -8.53 -2.38 36.55
C SER A 35 -8.59 -3.65 37.42
N LEU A 36 -9.09 -4.77 36.89
CA LEU A 36 -9.11 -6.05 37.59
C LEU A 36 -7.71 -6.56 37.94
N ALA A 37 -6.73 -6.39 37.04
CA ALA A 37 -5.36 -6.80 37.28
C ALA A 37 -4.62 -5.92 38.31
N THR A 38 -4.92 -4.62 38.37
CA THR A 38 -4.20 -3.66 39.22
C THR A 38 -4.95 -3.25 40.49
N GLY A 39 -6.23 -3.57 40.60
CA GLY A 39 -7.12 -3.13 41.68
C GLY A 39 -7.42 -1.63 41.67
N LYS A 40 -6.99 -0.88 40.65
CA LYS A 40 -7.25 0.58 40.56
C LYS A 40 -8.71 0.86 40.22
N PRO A 41 -9.34 1.88 40.81
CA PRO A 41 -10.73 2.23 40.52
C PRO A 41 -10.89 2.65 39.05
N LEU A 42 -11.99 2.24 38.43
CA LEU A 42 -12.37 2.60 37.06
C LEU A 42 -13.53 3.61 37.05
N ASP A 43 -13.77 4.21 35.88
CA ASP A 43 -14.91 5.11 35.66
C ASP A 43 -16.25 4.42 36.00
N PRO A 44 -17.13 5.05 36.81
CA PRO A 44 -18.44 4.50 37.16
C PRO A 44 -19.31 4.11 35.95
N SER A 45 -19.17 4.81 34.82
CA SER A 45 -19.89 4.50 33.58
C SER A 45 -19.51 3.13 33.01
N ILE A 46 -18.25 2.73 33.15
CA ILE A 46 -17.76 1.41 32.70
C ILE A 46 -17.99 0.39 33.81
N ALA A 47 -17.79 0.78 35.07
CA ALA A 47 -18.01 -0.10 36.21
C ALA A 47 -19.44 -0.60 36.25
N ASN A 48 -20.44 0.27 36.11
CA ASN A 48 -21.85 -0.10 36.33
C ASN A 48 -22.55 -0.68 35.09
N ASP A 49 -21.81 -0.91 34.00
CA ASP A 49 -22.37 -1.52 32.80
C ASP A 49 -22.52 -3.05 32.96
N ASN A 50 -23.75 -3.48 33.22
CA ASN A 50 -24.09 -4.88 33.40
C ASN A 50 -23.92 -5.71 32.12
N SER A 51 -24.14 -5.11 30.95
CA SER A 51 -24.01 -5.80 29.66
C SER A 51 -22.54 -6.09 29.35
N LEU A 52 -21.69 -5.07 29.52
CA LEU A 52 -20.25 -5.19 29.34
C LEU A 52 -19.64 -6.28 30.23
N ARG A 53 -20.03 -6.34 31.50
CA ARG A 53 -19.54 -7.36 32.45
C ARG A 53 -19.99 -8.77 32.09
N LYS A 54 -21.19 -8.93 31.55
CA LYS A 54 -21.71 -10.25 31.14
C LYS A 54 -20.93 -10.77 29.94
N ASP A 55 -20.72 -9.91 28.94
CA ASP A 55 -20.01 -10.27 27.71
C ASP A 55 -18.51 -10.46 27.95
N PHE A 56 -17.91 -9.65 28.84
CA PHE A 56 -16.48 -9.73 29.19
C PHE A 56 -16.07 -11.13 29.67
N LYS A 57 -16.97 -11.90 30.31
CA LYS A 57 -16.68 -13.28 30.74
C LYS A 57 -16.33 -14.21 29.59
N TYR A 58 -16.86 -13.95 28.40
CA TYR A 58 -16.61 -14.76 27.21
C TYR A 58 -15.37 -14.27 26.44
N ASP A 59 -15.10 -12.96 26.52
CA ASP A 59 -14.03 -12.28 25.77
C ASP A 59 -12.73 -12.07 26.58
N GLU A 60 -12.65 -12.60 27.80
CA GLU A 60 -11.50 -12.42 28.70
C GLU A 60 -10.18 -12.96 28.12
N SER A 61 -10.25 -14.01 27.29
CA SER A 61 -9.11 -14.63 26.61
C SER A 61 -8.55 -13.78 25.47
N LEU A 62 -9.28 -12.77 25.01
CA LEU A 62 -8.77 -11.81 24.05
C LEU A 62 -7.86 -10.82 24.81
N ASP A 63 -6.55 -10.95 24.59
CA ASP A 63 -5.58 -9.97 25.06
C ASP A 63 -5.62 -8.70 24.21
N ALA A 64 -5.27 -7.56 24.80
CA ALA A 64 -5.22 -6.28 24.07
C ALA A 64 -4.27 -6.33 22.86
N GLU A 65 -3.18 -7.11 22.95
CA GLU A 65 -2.27 -7.36 21.83
C GLU A 65 -2.92 -8.23 20.75
N SER A 66 -3.72 -9.23 21.15
CA SER A 66 -4.48 -10.06 20.20
C SER A 66 -5.59 -9.27 19.50
N ALA A 67 -6.20 -8.28 20.16
CA ALA A 67 -7.18 -7.39 19.55
C ALA A 67 -6.54 -6.44 18.52
N ALA A 68 -5.38 -5.84 18.84
CA ALA A 68 -4.62 -5.02 17.90
C ALA A 68 -4.08 -5.86 16.72
N ALA A 69 -3.68 -7.12 16.97
CA ALA A 69 -3.32 -8.06 15.92
C ALA A 69 -4.52 -8.44 15.04
N GLN A 70 -5.70 -8.65 15.63
CA GLN A 70 -6.95 -8.91 14.91
C GLN A 70 -7.36 -7.74 14.01
N GLU A 71 -7.23 -6.49 14.47
CA GLU A 71 -7.46 -5.30 13.63
C GLU A 71 -6.51 -5.26 12.41
N SER A 72 -5.28 -5.73 12.56
CA SER A 72 -4.34 -5.85 11.44
C SER A 72 -4.61 -7.06 10.53
N MET A 73 -5.28 -8.09 11.06
CA MET A 73 -5.55 -9.35 10.37
C MET A 73 -6.76 -9.30 9.43
N ASP A 74 -7.73 -8.40 9.62
CA ASP A 74 -8.89 -8.29 8.73
C ASP A 74 -8.79 -7.09 7.77
N ASP A 75 -7.65 -7.03 7.07
CA ASP A 75 -7.37 -6.01 6.06
C ASP A 75 -7.41 -6.60 4.63
N GLU A 76 -7.56 -5.78 3.60
CA GLU A 76 -7.73 -6.26 2.22
C GLU A 76 -6.55 -7.11 1.72
N TYR A 77 -5.36 -6.88 2.28
CA TYR A 77 -4.13 -7.58 1.93
C TYR A 77 -3.88 -8.86 2.73
N SER A 78 -4.55 -9.02 3.87
CA SER A 78 -4.25 -10.06 4.87
C SER A 78 -4.37 -11.49 4.32
N MET A 79 -5.41 -11.75 3.52
CA MET A 79 -5.75 -13.10 3.05
C MET A 79 -4.70 -13.71 2.12
N LEU A 80 -3.99 -12.88 1.37
CA LEU A 80 -3.02 -13.32 0.35
C LEU A 80 -1.57 -12.96 0.73
N SER A 81 -1.38 -12.21 1.82
CA SER A 81 -0.07 -11.76 2.28
C SER A 81 0.82 -12.97 2.57
N GLY A 82 1.98 -13.03 1.90
CA GLY A 82 2.97 -14.08 2.12
C GLY A 82 2.64 -15.46 1.54
N ILE A 83 1.44 -15.65 0.97
CA ILE A 83 1.01 -16.94 0.41
C ILE A 83 1.13 -16.95 -1.12
N SER A 84 0.68 -15.89 -1.77
CA SER A 84 0.68 -15.77 -3.23
C SER A 84 1.53 -14.60 -3.67
N ASP A 85 2.32 -14.81 -4.72
CA ASP A 85 3.06 -13.72 -5.36
C ASP A 85 2.07 -12.73 -6.03
N PRO A 86 2.22 -11.42 -5.78
CA PRO A 86 1.41 -10.42 -6.42
C PRO A 86 1.76 -10.33 -7.91
N ARG A 87 0.75 -10.07 -8.73
CA ARG A 87 0.87 -9.94 -10.19
C ARG A 87 0.36 -8.56 -10.61
N PRO A 88 1.16 -7.49 -10.37
CA PRO A 88 0.77 -6.14 -10.71
C PRO A 88 0.81 -5.91 -12.23
N LEU A 89 -0.20 -5.22 -12.75
CA LEU A 89 -0.32 -4.82 -14.14
C LEU A 89 0.01 -3.34 -14.31
N VAL A 90 1.09 -3.05 -15.03
CA VAL A 90 1.48 -1.68 -15.39
C VAL A 90 0.85 -1.31 -16.74
N THR A 91 0.06 -0.25 -16.74
CA THR A 91 -0.55 0.34 -17.94
C THR A 91 -0.33 1.85 -17.97
N THR A 92 -0.38 2.42 -19.16
CA THR A 92 -0.32 3.87 -19.37
C THR A 92 -1.71 4.47 -19.50
N SER A 93 -1.75 5.79 -19.67
CA SER A 93 -2.86 6.54 -20.27
C SER A 93 -3.20 6.06 -21.70
N ARG A 94 -4.29 6.57 -22.28
CA ARG A 94 -4.86 6.11 -23.57
C ARG A 94 -3.87 6.22 -24.75
N SER A 95 -3.23 7.38 -24.89
CA SER A 95 -2.27 7.69 -25.95
C SER A 95 -0.93 8.08 -25.33
N PRO A 96 -0.08 7.11 -24.95
CA PRO A 96 1.19 7.40 -24.32
C PRO A 96 2.22 7.91 -25.31
N SER A 97 3.09 8.81 -24.87
CA SER A 97 4.31 9.17 -25.55
C SER A 97 5.33 8.02 -25.51
N THR A 98 6.39 8.15 -26.30
CA THR A 98 7.54 7.25 -26.28
C THR A 98 8.26 7.27 -24.92
N ARG A 99 8.37 8.44 -24.28
CA ARG A 99 8.98 8.59 -22.95
C ARG A 99 8.15 7.91 -21.87
N LEU A 100 6.82 8.07 -21.86
CA LEU A 100 5.95 7.36 -20.91
C LEU A 100 5.94 5.85 -21.16
N SER A 101 5.99 5.42 -22.42
CA SER A 101 6.12 4.00 -22.75
C SER A 101 7.43 3.42 -22.21
N THR A 102 8.52 4.18 -22.29
CA THR A 102 9.82 3.81 -21.69
C THR A 102 9.73 3.75 -20.17
N PHE A 103 9.15 4.77 -19.53
CA PHE A 103 8.93 4.78 -18.09
C PHE A 103 8.06 3.60 -17.61
N SER A 104 7.01 3.24 -18.37
CA SER A 104 6.18 2.09 -18.04
C SER A 104 6.95 0.76 -18.08
N LYS A 105 7.97 0.64 -18.94
CA LYS A 105 8.89 -0.49 -18.96
C LYS A 105 9.83 -0.46 -17.75
N GLU A 106 10.32 0.72 -17.37
CA GLU A 106 11.18 0.89 -16.18
C GLU A 106 10.44 0.52 -14.89
N ILE A 107 9.18 0.95 -14.71
CA ILE A 107 8.35 0.54 -13.57
C ILE A 107 8.07 -0.97 -13.60
N ARG A 108 7.88 -1.57 -14.78
CA ARG A 108 7.78 -3.03 -14.90
C ARG A 108 9.07 -3.75 -14.49
N LEU A 109 10.24 -3.19 -14.77
CA LEU A 109 11.51 -3.75 -14.29
C LEU A 109 11.73 -3.53 -12.79
N LEU A 110 11.16 -2.46 -12.22
CA LEU A 110 11.16 -2.21 -10.77
C LEU A 110 10.40 -3.31 -10.01
N LEU A 111 9.32 -3.85 -10.59
CA LEU A 111 8.48 -4.88 -9.99
C LEU A 111 8.71 -6.26 -10.64
N PRO A 112 9.37 -7.22 -9.95
CA PRO A 112 9.87 -8.45 -10.58
C PRO A 112 8.77 -9.33 -11.21
N THR A 113 7.57 -9.36 -10.62
CA THR A 113 6.44 -10.20 -11.06
C THR A 113 5.45 -9.45 -11.96
N SER A 114 5.77 -8.21 -12.33
CA SER A 114 4.83 -7.34 -13.03
C SER A 114 4.73 -7.60 -14.53
N ILE A 115 3.55 -7.30 -15.07
CA ILE A 115 3.27 -7.35 -16.50
C ILE A 115 2.94 -5.96 -17.03
N ARG A 116 3.41 -5.64 -18.24
CA ARG A 116 3.12 -4.37 -18.92
C ARG A 116 2.11 -4.62 -20.03
N LEU A 117 1.06 -3.81 -20.10
CA LEU A 117 0.05 -3.89 -21.15
C LEU A 117 -0.06 -2.56 -21.92
N ASN A 118 -0.12 -2.68 -23.25
CA ASN A 118 -0.36 -1.54 -24.13
C ASN A 118 -1.83 -1.13 -24.04
N ARG A 119 -2.09 0.12 -23.67
CA ARG A 119 -3.45 0.59 -23.42
C ARG A 119 -4.32 0.66 -24.67
N GLY A 120 -3.84 1.31 -25.74
CA GLY A 120 -4.58 1.50 -26.99
C GLY A 120 -5.99 2.06 -26.79
N ASN A 121 -6.98 1.42 -27.42
CA ASN A 121 -8.40 1.80 -27.33
C ASN A 121 -9.15 1.16 -26.16
N LEU A 122 -8.45 0.52 -25.23
CA LEU A 122 -9.08 -0.25 -24.17
C LEU A 122 -9.66 0.68 -23.08
N ILE A 123 -10.97 0.56 -22.83
CA ILE A 123 -11.70 1.38 -21.86
C ILE A 123 -11.42 0.87 -20.43
N LEU A 124 -11.35 1.76 -19.44
CA LEU A 124 -10.92 1.42 -18.07
C LEU A 124 -11.76 0.35 -17.39
N PRO A 125 -13.10 0.35 -17.48
CA PRO A 125 -13.92 -0.72 -16.91
C PRO A 125 -13.60 -2.08 -17.52
N ASN A 126 -13.41 -2.15 -18.85
CA ASN A 126 -13.05 -3.40 -19.53
C ASN A 126 -11.67 -3.89 -19.09
N LEU A 127 -10.71 -2.98 -18.84
CA LEU A 127 -9.41 -3.36 -18.27
C LEU A 127 -9.56 -4.00 -16.90
N LEU A 128 -10.37 -3.38 -16.04
CA LEU A 128 -10.59 -3.84 -14.67
C LEU A 128 -11.30 -5.20 -14.65
N VAL A 129 -12.30 -5.39 -15.52
CA VAL A 129 -12.98 -6.69 -15.67
C VAL A 129 -12.00 -7.76 -16.13
N SER A 130 -11.16 -7.45 -17.13
CA SER A 130 -10.14 -8.39 -17.64
C SER A 130 -9.09 -8.71 -16.57
N ALA A 131 -8.61 -7.72 -15.83
CA ALA A 131 -7.62 -7.91 -14.76
C ALA A 131 -8.18 -8.75 -13.60
N LYS A 132 -9.43 -8.48 -13.20
CA LYS A 132 -10.15 -9.28 -12.20
C LYS A 132 -10.33 -10.73 -12.69
N ALA A 133 -10.71 -10.94 -13.96
CA ALA A 133 -10.88 -12.26 -14.56
C ALA A 133 -9.55 -13.04 -14.62
N ALA A 134 -8.43 -12.34 -14.85
CA ALA A 134 -7.09 -12.91 -14.86
C ALA A 134 -6.46 -13.07 -13.46
N ALA A 135 -7.22 -12.79 -12.37
CA ALA A 135 -6.77 -12.86 -10.99
C ALA A 135 -5.48 -12.05 -10.72
N LEU A 136 -5.39 -10.86 -11.31
CA LEU A 136 -4.31 -9.91 -11.03
C LEU A 136 -4.52 -9.24 -9.68
N THR A 137 -3.44 -8.98 -8.95
CA THR A 137 -3.51 -8.38 -7.62
C THR A 137 -3.63 -6.87 -7.67
N ASP A 138 -2.96 -6.21 -8.62
CA ASP A 138 -2.89 -4.75 -8.66
C ASP A 138 -2.89 -4.23 -10.09
N ILE A 139 -3.39 -3.02 -10.27
CA ILE A 139 -3.22 -2.23 -11.49
C ILE A 139 -2.49 -0.95 -11.13
N ILE A 140 -1.44 -0.65 -11.88
CA ILE A 140 -0.66 0.58 -11.80
C ILE A 140 -0.91 1.36 -13.10
N LEU A 141 -1.52 2.53 -12.97
CA LEU A 141 -1.83 3.41 -14.08
C LEU A 141 -0.91 4.62 -14.05
N LEU A 142 -0.22 4.87 -15.16
CA LEU A 142 0.73 5.96 -15.32
C LEU A 142 0.17 7.06 -16.22
N HIS A 143 0.25 8.30 -15.74
CA HIS A 143 -0.07 9.52 -16.48
C HIS A 143 1.17 10.35 -16.74
N GLU A 144 1.12 11.15 -17.80
CA GLU A 144 2.19 12.06 -18.16
C GLU A 144 1.65 13.44 -18.55
N HIS A 145 2.57 14.40 -18.54
CA HIS A 145 2.43 15.69 -19.19
C HIS A 145 3.59 15.87 -20.18
N ARG A 146 3.28 15.96 -21.47
CA ARG A 146 4.26 16.23 -22.55
C ARG A 146 5.55 15.38 -22.47
N GLY A 147 5.43 14.07 -22.25
CA GLY A 147 6.59 13.16 -22.17
C GLY A 147 7.22 13.02 -20.78
N THR A 148 6.74 13.75 -19.78
CA THR A 148 7.19 13.63 -18.37
C THR A 148 6.12 12.94 -17.52
N PRO A 149 6.41 11.82 -16.85
CA PRO A 149 5.44 11.16 -15.96
C PRO A 149 5.05 12.08 -14.79
N THR A 150 3.75 12.24 -14.55
CA THR A 150 3.23 13.20 -13.54
C THR A 150 2.33 12.56 -12.50
N ALA A 151 1.72 11.41 -12.76
CA ALA A 151 0.93 10.72 -11.76
C ALA A 151 1.02 9.21 -11.92
N MET A 152 0.92 8.53 -10.78
CA MET A 152 0.86 7.08 -10.67
C MET A 152 -0.32 6.74 -9.77
N THR A 153 -1.20 5.88 -10.24
CA THR A 153 -2.33 5.37 -9.46
C THR A 153 -2.18 3.88 -9.28
N ILE A 154 -2.13 3.43 -8.03
CA ILE A 154 -2.02 2.02 -7.64
C ILE A 154 -3.38 1.60 -7.09
N SER A 155 -4.00 0.60 -7.70
CA SER A 155 -5.30 0.08 -7.27
C SER A 155 -5.21 -1.41 -7.02
N HIS A 156 -5.52 -1.82 -5.80
CA HIS A 156 -5.52 -3.22 -5.40
C HIS A 156 -6.86 -3.89 -5.76
N LEU A 157 -6.77 -5.04 -6.41
CA LEU A 157 -7.90 -5.85 -6.85
C LEU A 157 -8.08 -7.04 -5.90
N PRO A 158 -9.31 -7.55 -5.73
CA PRO A 158 -10.53 -7.27 -6.50
C PRO A 158 -11.36 -6.05 -6.04
N HIS A 159 -11.22 -5.63 -4.78
CA HIS A 159 -11.98 -4.53 -4.17
C HIS A 159 -11.14 -3.76 -3.13
N GLY A 160 -9.82 -3.76 -3.29
CA GLY A 160 -8.89 -3.09 -2.39
C GLY A 160 -8.84 -1.57 -2.59
N PRO A 161 -7.95 -0.88 -1.86
CA PRO A 161 -7.83 0.56 -1.95
C PRO A 161 -7.16 1.01 -3.26
N THR A 162 -7.42 2.26 -3.61
CA THR A 162 -6.69 2.97 -4.66
C THR A 162 -5.93 4.13 -4.04
N ALA A 163 -4.61 4.12 -4.21
CA ALA A 163 -3.73 5.20 -3.81
C ALA A 163 -3.24 5.95 -5.06
N SER A 164 -3.47 7.25 -5.07
CA SER A 164 -3.07 8.13 -6.16
C SER A 164 -1.92 9.02 -5.70
N PHE A 165 -0.86 9.02 -6.51
CA PHE A 165 0.38 9.75 -6.25
C PHE A 165 0.66 10.73 -7.40
N SER A 166 1.07 11.95 -7.06
CA SER A 166 1.71 12.85 -8.01
C SER A 166 3.21 12.58 -8.03
N LEU A 167 3.77 12.49 -9.23
CA LEU A 167 5.19 12.26 -9.46
C LEU A 167 5.90 13.59 -9.71
N HIS A 168 7.03 13.76 -9.05
CA HIS A 168 7.91 14.91 -9.14
C HIS A 168 9.37 14.44 -9.29
N ASN A 169 10.21 15.28 -9.89
CA ASN A 169 11.64 15.01 -10.07
C ASN A 169 11.92 13.63 -10.69
N VAL A 170 11.11 13.25 -11.69
CA VAL A 170 11.25 11.95 -12.34
C VAL A 170 12.46 11.98 -13.28
N VAL A 171 13.46 11.16 -12.95
CA VAL A 171 14.59 10.88 -13.83
C VAL A 171 14.43 9.45 -14.33
N LEU A 172 14.24 9.33 -15.65
CA LEU A 172 14.12 8.02 -16.30
C LEU A 172 15.45 7.30 -16.23
N ARG A 173 15.41 5.97 -16.13
CA ARG A 173 16.62 5.13 -16.20
C ARG A 173 17.38 5.35 -17.50
N ALA A 174 16.68 5.56 -18.60
CA ALA A 174 17.29 5.87 -19.90
C ALA A 174 18.16 7.15 -19.88
N ASP A 175 17.86 8.08 -18.97
CA ASP A 175 18.52 9.38 -18.88
C ASP A 175 19.66 9.39 -17.83
N ILE A 176 19.81 8.36 -16.97
CA ILE A 176 20.91 8.30 -15.98
C ILE A 176 22.18 7.69 -16.59
N PRO A 177 23.35 8.37 -16.44
CA PRO A 177 24.64 7.88 -16.93
C PRO A 177 24.96 6.48 -16.38
N ASP A 178 25.53 5.63 -17.22
CA ASP A 178 25.97 4.25 -16.92
C ASP A 178 24.86 3.25 -16.50
N ALA A 179 23.70 3.69 -16.02
CA ALA A 179 22.57 2.81 -15.72
C ALA A 179 22.01 2.10 -16.96
N SER A 180 22.15 2.71 -18.14
CA SER A 180 21.72 2.13 -19.43
C SER A 180 22.63 1.01 -19.94
N ARG A 181 23.85 0.85 -19.39
CA ARG A 181 24.85 -0.10 -19.90
C ARG A 181 24.63 -1.56 -19.49
N GLY A 182 23.71 -1.81 -18.54
CA GLY A 182 23.39 -3.15 -18.05
C GLY A 182 21.91 -3.52 -18.15
N THR A 183 21.59 -4.80 -17.98
CA THR A 183 20.22 -5.27 -17.71
C THR A 183 19.92 -5.15 -16.22
N VAL A 184 18.67 -4.83 -15.87
CA VAL A 184 18.25 -4.76 -14.46
C VAL A 184 18.07 -6.18 -13.93
N SER A 185 18.63 -6.49 -12.76
CA SER A 185 18.35 -7.76 -12.08
C SER A 185 16.87 -7.82 -11.68
N GLU A 186 16.17 -8.87 -12.12
CA GLU A 186 14.77 -9.13 -11.74
C GLU A 186 14.66 -9.97 -10.45
N SER A 187 15.72 -10.04 -9.65
CA SER A 187 15.67 -10.65 -8.31
C SER A 187 14.68 -9.92 -7.39
N TYR A 188 14.17 -10.65 -6.39
CA TYR A 188 13.23 -10.10 -5.41
C TYR A 188 13.95 -9.04 -4.56
N PRO A 189 13.50 -7.77 -4.59
CA PRO A 189 14.19 -6.69 -3.90
C PRO A 189 13.99 -6.77 -2.38
N HIS A 190 14.98 -6.29 -1.64
CA HIS A 190 14.75 -5.81 -0.28
C HIS A 190 14.01 -4.48 -0.31
N LEU A 191 13.08 -4.28 0.61
CA LEU A 191 12.33 -3.03 0.74
C LEU A 191 12.75 -2.32 2.02
N ILE A 192 13.06 -1.03 1.92
CA ILE A 192 13.33 -0.17 3.07
C ILE A 192 12.28 0.93 3.10
N PHE A 193 11.58 1.07 4.23
CA PHE A 193 10.65 2.16 4.48
C PHE A 193 11.19 3.01 5.63
N GLU A 194 11.50 4.27 5.36
CA GLU A 194 12.07 5.21 6.34
C GLU A 194 11.16 6.44 6.48
N GLY A 195 10.91 6.89 7.71
CA GLY A 195 10.17 8.14 7.96
C GLY A 195 8.65 8.03 7.93
N PHE A 196 8.08 6.81 7.92
CA PHE A 196 6.63 6.61 8.04
C PHE A 196 6.25 6.27 9.48
N THR A 197 5.61 7.20 10.17
CA THR A 197 5.36 7.06 11.62
C THR A 197 3.88 6.97 11.94
N THR A 198 3.04 7.63 11.15
CA THR A 198 1.62 7.75 11.45
C THR A 198 0.83 6.50 11.05
N ARG A 199 -0.45 6.43 11.44
CA ARG A 199 -1.36 5.38 10.97
C ARG A 199 -1.53 5.41 9.44
N LEU A 200 -1.60 6.61 8.85
CA LEU A 200 -1.67 6.79 7.41
C LEU A 200 -0.38 6.36 6.73
N GLY A 201 0.78 6.68 7.31
CA GLY A 201 2.07 6.22 6.83
C GLY A 201 2.16 4.70 6.78
N LYS A 202 1.74 4.02 7.86
CA LYS A 202 1.64 2.56 7.90
C LYS A 202 0.70 2.00 6.82
N ARG A 203 -0.42 2.68 6.56
CA ARG A 203 -1.36 2.31 5.47
C ARG A 203 -0.71 2.44 4.10
N VAL A 204 0.04 3.51 3.84
CA VAL A 204 0.77 3.69 2.58
C VAL A 204 1.88 2.65 2.43
N ILE A 205 2.64 2.37 3.48
CA ILE A 205 3.62 1.26 3.49
C ILE A 205 2.93 -0.04 3.12
N GLN A 206 1.74 -0.30 3.67
CA GLN A 206 1.01 -1.52 3.41
C GLN A 206 0.62 -1.66 1.94
N ILE A 207 0.13 -0.60 1.31
CA ILE A 207 -0.18 -0.60 -0.13
C ILE A 207 1.10 -0.81 -0.95
N LEU A 208 2.18 -0.09 -0.63
CA LEU A 208 3.43 -0.13 -1.39
C LEU A 208 4.26 -1.41 -1.18
N LYS A 209 4.13 -2.11 -0.04
CA LYS A 209 4.89 -3.34 0.20
C LYS A 209 4.26 -4.55 -0.51
N HIS A 210 2.93 -4.59 -0.61
CA HIS A 210 2.20 -5.74 -1.14
C HIS A 210 2.18 -5.83 -2.67
N ILE A 211 2.68 -4.82 -3.38
CA ILE A 211 2.93 -4.93 -4.84
C ILE A 211 4.20 -5.74 -5.15
N PHE A 212 5.05 -5.99 -4.15
CA PHE A 212 6.27 -6.79 -4.28
C PHE A 212 6.03 -8.20 -3.75
N PRO A 213 6.67 -9.22 -4.36
CA PRO A 213 6.55 -10.58 -3.89
C PRO A 213 7.13 -10.76 -2.48
N PRO A 214 6.53 -11.65 -1.68
CA PRO A 214 7.13 -12.05 -0.42
C PRO A 214 8.49 -12.69 -0.68
N ARG A 215 9.43 -12.42 0.21
CA ARG A 215 10.79 -12.95 0.10
C ARG A 215 10.87 -14.32 0.76
N ASP A 216 11.42 -15.29 0.03
CA ASP A 216 11.72 -16.63 0.54
C ASP A 216 12.82 -16.60 1.62
N GLY A 217 12.41 -16.44 2.88
CA GLY A 217 13.21 -16.68 4.07
C GLY A 217 14.31 -15.67 4.39
N PRO A 218 14.75 -15.60 5.66
CA PRO A 218 15.77 -14.66 6.13
C PRO A 218 17.19 -14.95 5.63
N HIS A 219 17.42 -16.09 4.95
CA HIS A 219 18.78 -16.60 4.66
C HIS A 219 19.27 -16.43 3.21
N LYS A 220 18.41 -15.98 2.27
CA LYS A 220 18.88 -15.69 0.90
C LYS A 220 19.35 -14.24 0.82
N VAL A 221 20.66 -14.04 0.72
CA VAL A 221 21.27 -12.72 0.47
C VAL A 221 20.93 -12.33 -0.98
N GLY A 222 20.17 -11.26 -1.13
CA GLY A 222 19.79 -10.72 -2.44
C GLY A 222 20.36 -9.31 -2.52
N ASN A 223 20.90 -8.98 -3.68
CA ASN A 223 21.77 -7.81 -3.86
C ASN A 223 21.00 -6.59 -4.35
N ARG A 224 19.67 -6.62 -4.29
CA ARG A 224 18.79 -5.57 -4.83
C ARG A 224 18.00 -4.94 -3.68
N VAL A 225 17.92 -3.61 -3.66
CA VAL A 225 17.18 -2.85 -2.67
C VAL A 225 16.37 -1.72 -3.29
N VAL A 226 15.13 -1.55 -2.85
CA VAL A 226 14.27 -0.42 -3.17
C VAL A 226 13.97 0.33 -1.89
N THR A 227 14.31 1.60 -1.88
CA THR A 227 14.17 2.47 -0.71
C THR A 227 13.01 3.43 -0.94
N PHE A 228 12.10 3.48 0.03
CA PHE A 228 11.02 4.45 0.15
C PHE A 228 11.32 5.30 1.38
N LYS A 229 11.78 6.53 1.17
CA LYS A 229 12.08 7.47 2.25
C LYS A 229 11.08 8.61 2.24
N ASN A 230 10.36 8.80 3.33
CA ASN A 230 9.45 9.92 3.50
C ASN A 230 10.20 11.16 3.99
N VAL A 231 10.04 12.28 3.28
CA VAL A 231 10.53 13.61 3.67
C VAL A 231 9.39 14.60 3.44
N GLU A 232 8.82 15.17 4.51
CA GLU A 232 7.73 16.16 4.44
C GLU A 232 6.56 15.71 3.52
N ASP A 233 6.01 14.51 3.79
CA ASP A 233 4.96 13.85 3.01
C ASP A 233 5.30 13.55 1.53
N SER A 234 6.56 13.75 1.14
CA SER A 234 7.08 13.42 -0.18
C SER A 234 7.91 12.14 -0.07
N ILE A 235 7.43 11.08 -0.70
CA ILE A 235 8.07 9.76 -0.67
C ILE A 235 9.11 9.72 -1.77
N GLU A 236 10.37 9.81 -1.39
CA GLU A 236 11.48 9.60 -2.30
C GLU A 236 11.69 8.11 -2.54
N VAL A 237 11.66 7.71 -3.81
CA VAL A 237 11.90 6.34 -4.24
C VAL A 237 13.24 6.27 -4.93
N ARG A 238 14.07 5.31 -4.52
CA ARG A 238 15.33 4.97 -5.18
C ARG A 238 15.47 3.46 -5.30
N HIS A 239 16.12 3.04 -6.38
CA HIS A 239 16.33 1.63 -6.68
C HIS A 239 17.81 1.38 -6.92
N HIS A 240 18.41 0.65 -5.98
CA HIS A 240 19.83 0.34 -5.97
C HIS A 240 20.08 -1.17 -6.05
N ILE A 241 21.25 -1.51 -6.54
CA ILE A 241 21.90 -2.80 -6.36
C ILE A 241 23.09 -2.55 -5.44
N PHE A 242 23.37 -3.49 -4.56
CA PHE A 242 24.49 -3.40 -3.64
C PHE A 242 25.39 -4.63 -3.75
N VAL A 243 26.68 -4.42 -3.55
CA VAL A 243 27.66 -5.49 -3.41
C VAL A 243 28.36 -5.28 -2.08
N GLN A 244 28.35 -6.32 -1.25
CA GLN A 244 29.10 -6.32 0.00
C GLN A 244 30.58 -6.61 -0.33
N THR A 245 31.43 -5.59 -0.26
CA THR A 245 32.87 -5.68 -0.56
C THR A 245 33.68 -6.13 0.66
N GLY A 246 33.15 -5.89 1.87
CA GLY A 246 33.73 -6.36 3.13
C GLY A 246 32.67 -6.57 4.20
N TYR A 247 33.07 -6.97 5.41
CA TYR A 247 32.11 -7.19 6.51
C TYR A 247 31.37 -5.91 6.93
N ARG A 248 32.02 -4.74 6.83
CA ARG A 248 31.46 -3.43 7.21
C ARG A 248 31.15 -2.50 6.03
N ASP A 249 31.59 -2.87 4.84
CA ASP A 249 31.57 -2.00 3.66
C ASP A 249 30.63 -2.57 2.60
N VAL A 250 29.80 -1.67 2.06
CA VAL A 250 28.80 -1.98 1.02
C VAL A 250 28.86 -0.90 -0.04
N GLU A 251 29.09 -1.32 -1.28
CA GLU A 251 29.07 -0.45 -2.45
C GLU A 251 27.67 -0.47 -3.08
N LEU A 252 27.16 0.71 -3.42
CA LEU A 252 25.84 0.90 -4.02
C LEU A 252 25.95 1.40 -5.45
N ALA A 253 25.19 0.76 -6.35
CA ALA A 253 25.01 1.20 -7.73
C ALA A 253 23.53 1.47 -7.98
N GLU A 254 23.22 2.64 -8.55
CA GLU A 254 21.85 2.99 -8.90
C GLU A 254 21.46 2.39 -10.25
N VAL A 255 20.26 1.78 -10.31
CA VAL A 255 19.86 1.00 -11.48
C VAL A 255 18.46 1.34 -12.02
N GLY A 256 17.59 1.89 -11.19
CA GLY A 256 16.20 2.21 -11.55
C GLY A 256 15.94 3.72 -11.62
N PRO A 257 14.71 4.12 -11.99
CA PRO A 257 14.35 5.52 -12.08
C PRO A 257 14.36 6.21 -10.71
N ARG A 258 14.70 7.50 -10.69
CA ARG A 258 14.53 8.37 -9.52
C ARG A 258 13.17 9.03 -9.60
N MET A 259 12.44 9.04 -8.49
CA MET A 259 11.21 9.81 -8.40
C MET A 259 10.95 10.22 -6.96
N SER A 260 10.32 11.37 -6.81
CA SER A 260 9.64 11.77 -5.58
C SER A 260 8.15 11.69 -5.84
N MET A 261 7.42 10.94 -5.02
CA MET A 261 5.98 10.76 -5.18
C MET A 261 5.26 11.27 -3.95
N ARG A 262 4.23 12.09 -4.16
CA ARG A 262 3.39 12.62 -3.09
C ARG A 262 2.01 12.01 -3.18
N CYS A 263 1.58 11.35 -2.10
CA CYS A 263 0.21 10.81 -2.05
C CYS A 263 -0.77 11.98 -1.96
N PHE A 264 -1.82 11.98 -2.78
CA PHE A 264 -2.86 13.01 -2.73
C PHE A 264 -4.27 12.45 -2.46
N GLU A 265 -4.49 11.15 -2.67
CA GLU A 265 -5.78 10.52 -2.41
C GLU A 265 -5.57 9.02 -2.10
N ILE A 266 -6.24 8.54 -1.06
CA ILE A 266 -6.45 7.12 -0.76
C ILE A 266 -7.95 6.88 -0.68
N ARG A 267 -8.44 5.95 -1.48
CA ARG A 267 -9.87 5.62 -1.58
C ARG A 267 -10.10 4.14 -1.30
N GLY A 268 -11.11 3.82 -0.50
CA GLY A 268 -11.55 2.46 -0.16
C GLY A 268 -12.32 1.76 -1.28
N GLY A 269 -11.72 1.68 -2.47
CA GLY A 269 -12.31 1.02 -3.64
C GLY A 269 -11.40 1.10 -4.86
N THR A 270 -11.75 0.35 -5.91
CA THR A 270 -10.96 0.24 -7.14
C THR A 270 -11.13 1.44 -8.08
N LEU A 271 -10.28 1.53 -9.11
CA LEU A 271 -10.26 2.54 -10.20
C LEU A 271 -11.55 2.72 -11.03
N GLU A 272 -12.65 2.02 -10.74
CA GLU A 272 -13.88 2.06 -11.54
C GLU A 272 -14.83 3.16 -11.04
N LYS A 273 -15.46 3.89 -11.97
CA LYS A 273 -16.23 5.11 -11.69
C LYS A 273 -17.39 4.88 -10.72
N ASP A 274 -18.08 3.75 -10.84
CA ASP A 274 -19.27 3.43 -10.02
C ASP A 274 -18.94 2.59 -8.78
N SER A 275 -17.69 2.11 -8.67
CA SER A 275 -17.20 1.44 -7.48
C SER A 275 -16.48 2.39 -6.53
N GLY A 276 -16.61 3.72 -6.75
CA GLY A 276 -16.05 4.80 -5.94
C GLY A 276 -16.26 4.56 -4.44
N GLY A 277 -15.21 4.04 -3.81
CA GLY A 277 -15.18 3.86 -2.36
C GLY A 277 -15.19 5.20 -1.63
N GLU A 278 -15.45 5.11 -0.32
CA GLU A 278 -15.23 6.22 0.59
C GLU A 278 -13.77 6.68 0.52
N VAL A 279 -13.56 7.99 0.55
CA VAL A 279 -12.22 8.58 0.57
C VAL A 279 -11.67 8.42 1.98
N GLU A 280 -10.69 7.53 2.16
CA GLU A 280 -10.03 7.30 3.44
C GLU A 280 -9.20 8.53 3.83
N TRP A 281 -8.49 9.10 2.85
CA TRP A 281 -7.72 10.31 3.04
C TRP A 281 -7.54 11.05 1.71
N ALA A 282 -7.53 12.38 1.76
CA ALA A 282 -7.20 13.22 0.61
C ALA A 282 -6.40 14.45 1.06
N LEU A 283 -5.50 14.91 0.20
CA LEU A 283 -4.65 16.06 0.45
C LEU A 283 -5.49 17.35 0.44
N THR A 284 -5.56 18.01 1.59
CA THR A 284 -6.36 19.22 1.78
C THR A 284 -5.54 20.50 1.57
N GLN A 285 -5.35 20.90 0.31
CA GLN A 285 -4.45 22.02 -0.03
C GLN A 285 -4.94 23.41 0.41
N TYR A 286 -6.24 23.69 0.28
CA TYR A 286 -6.81 25.03 0.47
C TYR A 286 -7.30 25.32 1.89
N THR A 287 -6.63 24.74 2.90
CA THR A 287 -6.96 24.98 4.32
C THR A 287 -5.88 25.80 5.01
N ARG A 288 -6.24 26.53 6.07
CA ARG A 288 -5.33 27.48 6.77
C ARG A 288 -4.03 26.86 7.28
N THR A 289 -4.05 25.56 7.62
CA THR A 289 -2.90 24.85 8.21
C THR A 289 -2.38 23.72 7.33
N SER A 290 -2.80 23.66 6.05
CA SER A 290 -2.46 22.58 5.12
C SER A 290 -0.96 22.34 4.98
N ARG A 291 -0.17 23.43 4.97
CA ARG A 291 1.29 23.39 4.79
C ARG A 291 2.08 23.17 6.08
N LYS A 292 1.41 23.07 7.23
CA LYS A 292 2.04 22.94 8.55
C LYS A 292 1.95 21.53 9.13
N LYS A 293 1.18 20.66 8.50
CA LYS A 293 0.89 19.32 8.99
C LYS A 293 1.49 18.30 8.04
N ASP A 294 2.24 17.38 8.62
CA ASP A 294 2.72 16.18 7.95
C ASP A 294 1.83 15.00 8.36
N TYR A 295 1.53 14.12 7.40
CA TYR A 295 0.57 13.04 7.54
C TYR A 295 1.17 11.64 7.44
N LEU A 296 2.35 11.44 6.85
CA LEU A 296 2.98 10.13 6.62
C LEU A 296 3.97 9.71 7.73
#